data_AF-A0A946MB44-F1
#
_entry.id   AF-A0A946MB44-F1
#
_cell.length_a   1.000
_cell.length_b   1.000
_cell.length_c   1.000
_cell.angle_alpha   90.00
_cell.angle_beta   90.00
_cell.angle_gamma   90.00
#
_symmetry.space_group_name_H-M   'P 1'
#
loop_
_entity.id
_entity.type
_entity.pdbx_description
1 polymer ?
#
loop_
_entity_poly.entity_id
_entity_poly.type
_entity_poly.pdbx_seq_one_letter_code
_entity_poly.pdbx_strand_id
1 'polypeptide(L)' 'GPKDLFFHSSAVVGTTYNELREGDEVTFDESMGPKGPCAENVSPS' A
#
# COMPACT_ATOMS: atom_id res chain seq x y z
N GLY A 1 17.83 -4.10 4.87
CA GLY A 1 17.00 -2.88 4.94
C GLY A 1 15.54 -3.27 4.76
N PRO A 2 14.59 -2.41 5.16
CA PRO A 2 13.19 -2.60 4.75
C PRO A 2 13.14 -2.73 3.23
N LYS A 3 12.34 -3.68 2.72
CA LYS A 3 12.08 -3.80 1.29
C LYS A 3 11.09 -2.71 0.92
N ASP A 4 11.44 -1.92 -0.10
CA ASP A 4 10.47 -1.00 -0.68
C ASP A 4 9.36 -1.81 -1.33
N LEU A 5 8.13 -1.63 -0.84
CA LEU A 5 6.91 -2.22 -1.40
C LEU A 5 6.16 -1.15 -2.16
N PHE A 6 5.58 -1.54 -3.30
CA PHE A 6 4.72 -0.67 -4.10
C PHE A 6 3.29 -1.18 -4.06
N PHE A 7 2.32 -0.27 -4.20
CA PHE A 7 0.92 -0.60 -4.38
C PHE A 7 0.32 0.24 -5.49
N HIS A 8 -0.71 -0.28 -6.15
CA HIS A 8 -1.50 0.49 -7.10
C HIS A 8 -2.58 1.28 -6.35
N SER A 9 -3.02 2.43 -6.84
CA SER A 9 -4.04 3.25 -6.17
C SER A 9 -5.36 2.51 -5.93
N SER A 10 -5.67 1.51 -6.76
CA SER A 10 -6.84 0.63 -6.59
C SER A 10 -6.76 -0.31 -5.38
N ALA A 11 -5.57 -0.47 -4.79
CA ALA A 11 -5.38 -1.29 -3.59
C ALA A 11 -5.76 -0.53 -2.31
N VAL A 12 -6.03 0.78 -2.39
CA VAL A 12 -6.41 1.59 -1.22
C VAL A 12 -7.87 1.32 -0.87
N VAL A 13 -8.13 1.02 0.41
CA VAL A 13 -9.44 0.68 0.95
C VAL A 13 -9.76 1.61 2.13
N GLY A 14 -11.02 2.03 2.25
CA GLY A 14 -11.50 2.88 3.36
C GLY A 14 -11.17 4.37 3.24
N THR A 15 -10.29 4.74 2.31
CA THR A 15 -9.93 6.13 1.96
C THR A 15 -9.58 6.19 0.47
N THR A 16 -9.13 7.34 -0.02
CA THR A 16 -8.60 7.49 -1.38
C THR A 16 -7.07 7.65 -1.36
N TYR A 17 -6.42 7.27 -2.44
CA TYR A 17 -4.96 7.45 -2.59
C TYR A 17 -4.51 8.89 -2.32
N ASN A 18 -5.31 9.88 -2.71
CA ASN A 18 -4.98 11.30 -2.56
C ASN A 18 -5.05 11.78 -1.09
N GLU A 19 -5.65 11.01 -0.20
CA GLU A 19 -5.75 11.34 1.23
C GLU A 19 -4.56 10.79 2.02
N LEU A 20 -3.85 9.78 1.50
CA LEU A 20 -2.61 9.28 2.08
C LEU A 20 -1.48 10.28 1.89
N ARG A 21 -0.67 10.47 2.93
CA ARG A 21 0.47 11.40 2.97
C ARG A 21 1.74 10.70 3.40
N GLU A 22 2.87 11.29 3.04
CA GLU A 22 4.17 10.84 3.54
C GLU A 22 4.19 10.91 5.07
N GLY A 23 4.59 9.81 5.70
CA GLY A 23 4.61 9.67 7.15
C GLY A 23 3.35 9.04 7.76
N ASP A 24 2.29 8.82 6.99
CA ASP A 24 1.11 8.11 7.48
C ASP A 24 1.44 6.63 7.73
N GLU A 25 0.98 6.11 8.87
CA GLU A 25 1.04 4.67 9.16
C GLU A 25 -0.13 3.96 8.49
N VAL A 26 0.18 2.85 7.81
CA VAL A 26 -0.80 2.06 7.07
C VAL A 26 -0.67 0.57 7.41
N THR A 27 -1.80 -0.13 7.34
CA THR A 27 -1.85 -1.59 7.32
C THR A 27 -2.05 -2.07 5.89
N PHE A 28 -1.46 -3.22 5.57
CA PHE A 28 -1.55 -3.83 4.25
C PHE A 28 -1.26 -5.33 4.32
N ASP A 29 -1.67 -6.05 3.28
CA ASP A 29 -1.30 -7.44 3.03
C ASP A 29 -0.18 -7.50 1.99
N GLU A 30 0.88 -8.28 2.25
CA GLU A 30 1.93 -8.54 1.26
C GLU A 30 1.44 -9.55 0.19
N SER A 31 1.67 -9.21 -1.08
CA SER A 31 1.32 -10.03 -2.25
C SER A 31 2.46 -10.02 -3.29
N MET A 32 2.32 -10.81 -4.35
CA MET A 32 3.30 -10.90 -5.45
C MET A 32 2.64 -10.55 -6.78
N GLY A 33 2.97 -9.38 -7.33
CA GLY A 33 2.45 -8.91 -8.61
C GLY A 33 3.40 -9.13 -9.79
N PRO A 34 2.98 -8.76 -11.02
CA PRO A 34 3.82 -8.87 -12.22
C PRO A 34 5.14 -8.09 -12.17
N LYS A 35 5.24 -7.11 -11.26
CA LYS A 35 6.44 -6.26 -11.07
C LYS A 35 7.23 -6.61 -9.81
N GLY A 36 6.89 -7.71 -9.13
CA GLY A 36 7.50 -8.12 -7.86
C GLY A 36 6.59 -7.92 -6.65
N PRO A 37 7.15 -7.96 -5.43
CA PRO A 37 6.39 -7.83 -4.19
C PRO A 37 5.59 -6.53 -4.13
N CYS A 38 4.33 -6.61 -3.77
CA CYS A 38 3.43 -5.46 -3.69
C CYS A 38 2.53 -5.52 -2.45
N ALA A 39 1.98 -4.38 -2.06
CA ALA A 39 0.99 -4.28 -0.99
C ALA A 39 -0.44 -4.24 -1.55
N GLU A 40 -1.34 -5.00 -0.94
CA GLU A 40 -2.78 -5.01 -1.20
C GLU A 40 -3.57 -4.62 0.06
N ASN A 41 -4.87 -4.30 -0.10
CA ASN A 41 -5.75 -3.88 1.00
C ASN A 41 -5.14 -2.78 1.87
N VAL A 42 -4.53 -1.78 1.25
CA VAL A 42 -3.84 -0.69 1.95
C VAL A 42 -4.87 0.21 2.60
N SER A 43 -4.81 0.38 3.91
CA SER A 43 -5.68 1.27 4.66
C SER A 43 -4.89 2.05 5.72
N PRO A 44 -5.35 3.26 6.10
CA PRO A 44 -4.84 3.93 7.29
C PRO A 44 -4.94 2.99 8.50
N SER A 45 -3.93 3.02 9.37
CA SER A 45 -3.92 2.24 10.61
C SER A 45 -4.95 2.73 11.62
#